data_AF-A0A5M6HT86-F1
#
_entry.id   AF-A0A5M6HT86-F1
#
_cell.length_a   1.000
_cell.length_b   1.000
_cell.length_c   1.000
_cell.angle_alpha   90.00
_cell.angle_beta   90.00
_cell.angle_gamma   90.00
#
_symmetry.space_group_name_H-M   'P 1'
#
loop_
_entity.id
_entity.type
_entity.pdbx_description
1 polymer ?
#
loop_
_entity_poly.entity_id
_entity_poly.type
_entity_poly.pdbx_seq_one_letter_code
_entity_poly.pdbx_strand_id
1 'polypeptide(L)'
;MDPDRRKEVIEIWKAVIDVQKHFNDIEMRIRGLFITIVLAIAAAQGFLIENDISFNYSQLKIKSVIFAPILGIIASFLFYLMDRYWYHRLLVGAVKHAIEIEKRFGDTLPELCLTKAIGGESPVEVRGRFMRAFARLFVSDLRFNKDKMLHSDGKIELFYKSIGYMFLFVLIGTVLLGGVLISNEPLAVVLWRLT
;
A
#
# COMPACT_ATOMS: atom_id res chain seq x y z
N MET A 1 -43.24 -1.60 11.39
CA MET A 1 -42.86 -1.21 10.02
C MET A 1 -43.70 -2.01 9.05
N ASP A 2 -44.35 -1.32 8.11
CA ASP A 2 -45.16 -1.92 7.06
C ASP A 2 -44.33 -2.90 6.18
N PRO A 3 -44.90 -4.04 5.72
CA PRO A 3 -44.17 -5.03 4.92
C PRO A 3 -43.56 -4.47 3.63
N ASP A 4 -44.26 -3.58 2.92
CA ASP A 4 -43.75 -3.02 1.67
C ASP A 4 -42.57 -2.09 1.94
N ARG A 5 -42.70 -1.26 2.98
CA ARG A 5 -41.60 -0.40 3.43
C ARG A 5 -40.38 -1.22 3.86
N ARG A 6 -40.58 -2.37 4.51
CA ARG A 6 -39.50 -3.27 4.94
C ARG A 6 -38.72 -3.79 3.74
N LYS A 7 -39.45 -4.24 2.72
CA LYS A 7 -38.88 -4.73 1.47
C LYS A 7 -38.06 -3.64 0.77
N GLU A 8 -38.58 -2.43 0.67
CA GLU A 8 -37.84 -1.29 0.09
C GLU A 8 -36.51 -1.02 0.80
N VAL A 9 -36.51 -1.00 2.14
CA VAL A 9 -35.29 -0.76 2.92
C VAL A 9 -34.25 -1.86 2.69
N ILE A 10 -34.69 -3.12 2.66
CA ILE A 10 -33.80 -4.25 2.38
C ILE A 10 -33.19 -4.14 0.97
N GLU A 11 -33.99 -3.77 -0.03
CA GLU A 11 -33.49 -3.60 -1.40
C GLU A 11 -32.49 -2.44 -1.52
N ILE A 12 -32.75 -1.30 -0.87
CA ILE A 12 -31.80 -0.18 -0.82
C ILE A 12 -30.51 -0.62 -0.12
N TRP A 13 -30.61 -1.30 1.02
CA TRP A 13 -29.44 -1.79 1.75
C TRP A 13 -28.62 -2.76 0.90
N LYS A 14 -29.24 -3.73 0.22
CA LYS A 14 -28.56 -4.66 -0.70
C LYS A 14 -27.79 -3.92 -1.78
N ALA A 15 -28.41 -2.93 -2.44
CA ALA A 15 -27.77 -2.15 -3.48
C ALA A 15 -26.51 -1.42 -2.96
N VAL A 16 -26.57 -0.88 -1.73
CA VAL A 16 -25.40 -0.24 -1.10
C VAL A 16 -24.31 -1.25 -0.76
N ILE A 17 -24.66 -2.44 -0.26
CA ILE A 17 -23.71 -3.53 -0.01
C ILE A 17 -23.06 -4.02 -1.31
N ASP A 18 -23.80 -4.08 -2.42
CA ASP A 18 -23.25 -4.44 -3.73
C ASP A 18 -22.20 -3.44 -4.20
N VAL A 19 -22.45 -2.13 -4.01
CA VAL A 19 -21.45 -1.09 -4.29
C VAL A 19 -20.21 -1.25 -3.40
N GLN A 20 -20.37 -1.58 -2.12
CA GLN A 20 -19.23 -1.85 -1.24
C GLN A 20 -18.39 -3.04 -1.72
N LYS A 21 -19.03 -4.16 -2.06
CA LYS A 21 -18.35 -5.35 -2.60
C LYS A 21 -17.59 -5.00 -3.87
N HIS A 22 -18.21 -4.24 -4.77
CA HIS A 22 -17.59 -3.82 -6.02
C HIS A 22 -16.31 -3.00 -5.79
N PHE A 23 -16.33 -2.01 -4.89
CA PHE A 23 -15.12 -1.23 -4.59
C PHE A 23 -14.05 -2.06 -3.89
N ASN A 24 -14.43 -2.94 -2.96
CA ASN A 24 -13.49 -3.84 -2.31
C ASN A 24 -12.81 -4.80 -3.32
N ASP A 25 -13.56 -5.32 -4.29
CA ASP A 25 -13.02 -6.17 -5.35
C ASP A 25 -12.03 -5.39 -6.24
N ILE A 26 -12.32 -4.13 -6.55
CA ILE A 26 -11.39 -3.26 -7.28
C ILE A 26 -10.09 -3.06 -6.49
N GLU A 27 -10.17 -2.75 -5.19
CA GLU A 27 -8.98 -2.61 -4.33
C GLU A 27 -8.13 -3.89 -4.33
N MET A 28 -8.76 -5.06 -4.20
CA MET A 28 -8.05 -6.35 -4.21
C MET A 28 -7.37 -6.62 -5.56
N ARG A 29 -8.00 -6.27 -6.68
CA ARG A 29 -7.39 -6.39 -8.02
C ARG A 29 -6.19 -5.46 -8.18
N ILE A 30 -6.30 -4.23 -7.70
CA ILE A 30 -5.21 -3.25 -7.73
C ILE A 30 -4.00 -3.76 -6.93
N ARG A 31 -4.22 -4.28 -5.72
CA ARG A 31 -3.16 -4.84 -4.88
C ARG A 31 -2.50 -6.06 -5.52
N GLY A 32 -3.30 -6.94 -6.14
CA GLY A 32 -2.80 -8.07 -6.91
C GLY A 32 -1.90 -7.65 -8.07
N LEU A 33 -2.34 -6.67 -8.87
CA LEU A 33 -1.55 -6.13 -9.97
C LEU A 33 -0.25 -5.49 -9.49
N PHE A 34 -0.30 -4.77 -8.36
CA PHE A 34 0.89 -4.18 -7.77
C PHE A 34 1.94 -5.25 -7.41
N ILE A 35 1.54 -6.34 -6.75
CA ILE A 35 2.46 -7.44 -6.41
C ILE A 35 3.10 -8.03 -7.67
N THR A 36 2.32 -8.22 -8.73
CA THR A 36 2.84 -8.70 -10.03
C THR A 36 3.90 -7.74 -10.60
N ILE A 37 3.66 -6.43 -10.54
CA ILE A 37 4.63 -5.42 -10.99
C ILE A 37 5.89 -5.44 -10.12
N VAL A 38 5.76 -5.57 -8.80
CA VAL A 38 6.90 -5.67 -7.88
C VAL A 38 7.78 -6.86 -8.25
N LEU A 39 7.19 -8.02 -8.53
CA LEU A 39 7.91 -9.23 -8.95
C LEU A 39 8.58 -9.03 -10.32
N ALA A 40 7.89 -8.40 -11.28
CA ALA A 40 8.46 -8.10 -12.59
C ALA A 40 9.68 -7.16 -12.50
N ILE A 41 9.61 -6.14 -11.64
CA ILE A 41 10.73 -5.21 -11.40
C ILE A 41 11.88 -5.94 -10.71
N ALA A 42 11.61 -6.83 -9.75
CA ALA A 42 12.63 -7.63 -9.10
C ALA A 42 13.34 -8.58 -10.10
N ALA A 43 12.59 -9.20 -11.02
CA ALA A 43 13.17 -10.02 -12.09
C ALA A 43 14.01 -9.18 -13.06
N ALA A 44 13.51 -8.01 -13.47
CA ALA A 44 14.25 -7.07 -14.30
C ALA A 44 15.54 -6.61 -13.61
N GLN A 45 15.52 -6.37 -12.28
CA GLN A 45 16.70 -6.06 -11.51
C GLN A 45 17.76 -7.16 -11.62
N GLY A 46 17.37 -8.42 -11.43
CA GLY A 46 18.27 -9.57 -11.57
C GLY A 46 18.89 -9.64 -12.97
N PHE A 47 18.08 -9.48 -14.00
CA PHE A 47 18.55 -9.45 -15.40
C PHE A 47 19.55 -8.31 -15.65
N LEU A 48 19.29 -7.11 -15.14
CA LEU A 48 20.19 -5.96 -15.32
C LEU A 48 21.53 -6.14 -14.57
N ILE A 49 21.53 -6.86 -13.44
CA ILE A 49 22.77 -7.21 -12.73
C ILE A 49 23.63 -8.14 -13.59
N GLU A 50 23.02 -9.15 -14.21
CA GLU A 50 23.72 -10.15 -15.02
C GLU A 50 24.35 -9.56 -16.31
N ASN A 51 23.64 -8.65 -16.98
CA ASN A 51 24.07 -8.13 -18.28
C ASN A 51 25.09 -6.98 -18.22
N ASP A 52 25.42 -6.48 -17.02
CA ASP A 52 26.37 -5.37 -16.77
C ASP A 52 26.26 -4.17 -17.73
N ILE A 53 25.03 -3.81 -18.15
CA ILE A 53 24.82 -2.73 -19.10
C ILE A 53 25.16 -1.40 -18.41
N SER A 54 26.11 -0.65 -18.99
CA SER A 54 26.61 0.58 -18.40
C SER A 54 26.74 1.72 -19.40
N PHE A 55 26.40 2.92 -18.95
CA PHE A 55 26.63 4.16 -19.67
C PHE A 55 27.93 4.80 -19.14
N ASN A 56 28.89 5.00 -20.03
CA ASN A 56 30.17 5.60 -19.70
C ASN A 56 30.20 7.05 -20.21
N TYR A 57 30.50 8.00 -19.33
CA TYR A 57 30.77 9.38 -19.68
C TYR A 57 32.00 9.88 -18.93
N SER A 58 33.11 10.04 -19.66
CA SER A 58 34.41 10.44 -19.09
C SER A 58 34.83 9.51 -17.93
N GLN A 59 34.92 10.03 -16.71
CA GLN A 59 35.28 9.31 -15.49
C GLN A 59 34.09 8.65 -14.78
N LEU A 60 32.86 8.92 -15.21
CA LEU A 60 31.63 8.43 -14.58
C LEU A 60 31.07 7.25 -15.37
N LYS A 61 30.90 6.11 -14.70
CA LYS A 61 30.24 4.92 -15.25
C LYS A 61 28.99 4.61 -14.43
N ILE A 62 27.82 4.71 -15.06
CA ILE A 62 26.52 4.45 -14.44
C ILE A 62 25.97 3.15 -15.01
N LYS A 63 25.73 2.16 -14.15
CA LYS A 63 25.08 0.91 -14.55
C LYS A 63 23.58 1.09 -14.62
N SER A 64 22.93 0.49 -15.62
CA SER A 64 21.47 0.55 -15.81
C SER A 64 20.69 -0.09 -14.65
N VAL A 65 21.36 -0.91 -13.83
CA VAL A 65 20.81 -1.58 -12.64
C VAL A 65 20.21 -0.63 -11.60
N ILE A 66 20.53 0.66 -11.65
CA ILE A 66 19.94 1.68 -10.76
C ILE A 66 18.49 2.02 -11.14
N PHE A 67 18.07 1.76 -12.38
CA PHE A 67 16.77 2.20 -12.88
C PHE A 67 15.61 1.33 -12.37
N ALA A 68 15.82 0.03 -12.20
CA ALA A 68 14.76 -0.85 -11.73
C ALA A 68 14.25 -0.51 -10.31
N PRO A 69 15.08 -0.25 -9.28
CA PRO A 69 14.55 0.16 -7.99
C PRO A 69 13.90 1.55 -8.03
N ILE A 70 14.33 2.47 -8.91
CA ILE A 70 13.64 3.75 -9.12
C ILE A 70 12.22 3.51 -9.64
N LEU A 71 12.06 2.63 -10.63
CA LEU A 71 10.72 2.23 -11.13
C LEU A 71 9.88 1.59 -10.01
N GLY A 72 10.50 0.79 -9.14
CA GLY A 72 9.83 0.20 -7.97
C GLY A 72 9.29 1.25 -7.00
N ILE A 73 10.07 2.29 -6.69
CA ILE A 73 9.64 3.41 -5.84
C ILE A 73 8.47 4.15 -6.50
N ILE A 74 8.59 4.48 -7.79
CA ILE A 74 7.54 5.19 -8.54
C ILE A 74 6.26 4.37 -8.59
N ALA A 75 6.34 3.08 -8.95
CA ALA A 75 5.20 2.18 -8.98
C ALA A 75 4.53 2.08 -7.60
N SER A 76 5.32 1.90 -6.54
CA SER A 76 4.81 1.85 -5.17
C SER A 76 4.08 3.12 -4.77
N PHE A 77 4.60 4.29 -5.16
CA PHE A 77 3.97 5.57 -4.89
C PHE A 77 2.67 5.76 -5.69
N LEU A 78 2.66 5.46 -6.99
CA LEU A 78 1.48 5.61 -7.84
C LEU A 78 0.34 4.68 -7.41
N PHE A 79 0.64 3.41 -7.13
CA PHE A 79 -0.36 2.46 -6.64
C PHE A 79 -0.87 2.84 -5.25
N TYR A 80 0.01 3.33 -4.36
CA TYR A 80 -0.40 3.88 -3.08
C TYR A 80 -1.40 5.02 -3.26
N LEU A 81 -1.13 5.98 -4.16
CA LEU A 81 -2.03 7.10 -4.39
C LEU A 81 -3.40 6.64 -4.89
N MET A 82 -3.41 5.73 -5.85
CA MET A 82 -4.62 5.19 -6.45
C MET A 82 -5.46 4.40 -5.43
N ASP A 83 -4.86 3.48 -4.69
CA ASP A 83 -5.55 2.66 -3.68
C ASP A 83 -6.04 3.57 -2.54
N ARG A 84 -5.16 4.37 -1.93
CA ARG A 84 -5.47 5.17 -0.73
C ARG A 84 -6.42 6.34 -0.98
N TYR A 85 -6.15 7.16 -1.99
CA TYR A 85 -6.82 8.44 -2.15
C TYR A 85 -7.96 8.40 -3.16
N TRP A 86 -8.00 7.40 -4.05
CA TRP A 86 -9.10 7.26 -5.01
C TRP A 86 -10.06 6.18 -4.54
N TYR A 87 -9.69 4.90 -4.64
CA TYR A 87 -10.64 3.80 -4.45
C TYR A 87 -11.03 3.58 -2.99
N HIS A 88 -10.09 3.67 -2.05
CA HIS A 88 -10.40 3.49 -0.64
C HIS A 88 -11.35 4.55 -0.09
N ARG A 89 -11.25 5.79 -0.59
CA ARG A 89 -12.20 6.84 -0.22
C ARG A 89 -13.61 6.54 -0.72
N LEU A 90 -13.76 5.93 -1.89
CA LEU A 90 -15.05 5.51 -2.44
C LEU A 90 -15.65 4.36 -1.62
N LEU A 91 -14.83 3.35 -1.28
CA LEU A 91 -15.25 2.24 -0.41
C LEU A 91 -15.72 2.76 0.96
N VAL A 92 -14.93 3.62 1.60
CA VAL A 92 -15.30 4.23 2.89
C VAL A 92 -16.58 5.05 2.80
N GLY A 93 -16.83 5.72 1.67
CA GLY A 93 -18.10 6.41 1.41
C GLY A 93 -19.30 5.47 1.43
N ALA A 94 -19.22 4.36 0.70
CA ALA A 94 -20.28 3.35 0.64
C ALA A 94 -20.51 2.67 2.00
N VAL A 95 -19.44 2.37 2.74
CA VAL A 95 -19.48 1.82 4.12
C VAL A 95 -20.20 2.78 5.06
N LYS A 96 -19.85 4.07 5.04
CA LYS A 96 -20.50 5.08 5.90
C LYS A 96 -21.99 5.20 5.60
N HIS A 97 -22.38 5.13 4.33
CA HIS A 97 -23.78 5.20 3.94
C HIS A 97 -24.56 3.97 4.41
N ALA A 98 -24.01 2.75 4.31
CA ALA A 98 -24.66 1.57 4.87
C ALA A 98 -24.77 1.63 6.39
N ILE A 99 -23.74 2.07 7.10
CA ILE A 99 -23.81 2.25 8.56
C ILE A 99 -24.96 3.20 8.95
N GLU A 100 -25.22 4.24 8.17
CA GLU A 100 -26.34 5.15 8.41
C GLU A 100 -27.70 4.46 8.22
N ILE A 101 -27.85 3.61 7.20
CA ILE A 101 -29.06 2.78 7.01
C ILE A 101 -29.21 1.79 8.18
N GLU A 102 -28.13 1.09 8.53
CA GLU A 102 -28.09 0.11 9.62
C GLU A 102 -28.39 0.75 10.98
N LYS A 103 -27.98 2.00 11.23
CA LYS A 103 -28.35 2.74 12.45
C LYS A 103 -29.84 3.07 12.51
N ARG A 104 -30.45 3.41 11.38
CA ARG A 104 -31.87 3.79 11.32
C ARG A 104 -32.81 2.61 11.48
N PHE A 105 -32.42 1.45 10.96
CA PHE A 105 -33.30 0.28 10.89
C PHE A 105 -32.82 -0.91 11.73
N GLY A 106 -31.60 -0.89 12.26
CA GLY A 106 -30.99 -2.01 12.98
C GLY A 106 -31.74 -2.46 14.24
N ASP A 107 -32.46 -1.56 14.92
CA ASP A 107 -33.30 -1.94 16.07
C ASP A 107 -34.53 -2.78 15.65
N THR A 108 -34.96 -2.62 14.40
CA THR A 108 -36.14 -3.32 13.84
C THR A 108 -35.78 -4.48 12.92
N LEU A 109 -34.59 -4.43 12.32
CA LEU A 109 -34.01 -5.42 11.40
C LEU A 109 -32.52 -5.60 11.74
N PRO A 110 -32.19 -6.27 12.87
CA PRO A 110 -30.82 -6.42 13.33
C PRO A 110 -29.93 -7.17 12.33
N GLU A 111 -30.52 -7.97 11.44
CA GLU A 111 -29.82 -8.69 10.38
C GLU A 111 -29.14 -7.75 9.36
N LEU A 112 -29.55 -6.48 9.30
CA LEU A 112 -28.90 -5.49 8.44
C LEU A 112 -27.52 -5.08 8.95
N CYS A 113 -27.19 -5.25 10.25
CA CYS A 113 -26.01 -4.68 10.91
C CYS A 113 -24.64 -5.29 10.53
N LEU A 114 -24.51 -5.82 9.31
CA LEU A 114 -23.30 -6.46 8.79
C LEU A 114 -22.12 -5.47 8.70
N THR A 115 -22.34 -4.27 8.14
CA THR A 115 -21.26 -3.30 7.93
C THR A 115 -20.69 -2.84 9.27
N LYS A 116 -21.56 -2.60 10.25
CA LYS A 116 -21.15 -2.26 11.62
C LYS A 116 -20.35 -3.39 12.27
N ALA A 117 -20.78 -4.64 12.14
CA ALA A 117 -20.08 -5.80 12.70
C ALA A 117 -18.67 -5.95 12.11
N ILE A 118 -18.54 -5.91 10.77
CA ILE A 118 -17.24 -5.97 10.08
C ILE A 118 -16.33 -4.81 10.51
N GLY A 119 -16.88 -3.59 10.60
CA GLY A 119 -16.13 -2.41 11.04
C GLY A 119 -15.59 -2.54 12.47
N GLY A 120 -16.29 -3.25 13.36
CA GLY A 120 -15.84 -3.52 14.72
C GLY A 120 -14.70 -4.56 14.80
N GLU A 121 -14.74 -5.57 13.93
CA GLU A 121 -13.74 -6.65 13.89
C GLU A 121 -12.50 -6.33 13.04
N SER A 122 -12.58 -5.31 12.17
CA SER A 122 -11.50 -4.95 11.24
C SER A 122 -10.20 -4.43 11.90
N PRO A 123 -10.23 -3.61 12.98
CA PRO A 123 -9.00 -3.07 13.57
C PRO A 123 -8.12 -4.17 14.16
N VAL A 124 -6.83 -4.18 13.81
CA VAL A 124 -5.88 -5.20 14.29
C VAL A 124 -4.91 -4.61 15.31
N GLU A 125 -4.83 -5.22 16.50
CA GLU A 125 -3.86 -4.81 17.52
C GLU A 125 -2.43 -5.21 17.11
N VAL A 126 -1.51 -4.24 17.02
CA VAL A 126 -0.10 -4.53 16.77
C VAL A 126 0.62 -4.81 18.09
N ARG A 127 0.80 -6.11 18.40
CA ARG A 127 1.48 -6.57 19.63
C ARG A 127 3.00 -6.60 19.47
N GLY A 128 3.71 -6.36 20.58
CA GLY A 128 5.18 -6.37 20.64
C GLY A 128 5.81 -4.98 20.46
N ARG A 129 6.95 -4.72 21.10
CA ARG A 129 7.66 -3.42 20.99
C ARG A 129 8.29 -3.24 19.62
N PHE A 130 8.91 -4.30 19.09
CA PHE A 130 9.54 -4.29 17.78
C PHE A 130 8.53 -4.04 16.65
N MET A 131 7.46 -4.83 16.57
CA MET A 131 6.43 -4.66 15.53
C MET A 131 5.76 -3.28 15.59
N ARG A 132 5.57 -2.70 16.78
CA ARG A 132 5.06 -1.33 16.91
C ARG A 132 6.06 -0.28 16.42
N ALA A 133 7.34 -0.43 16.73
CA ALA A 133 8.37 0.47 16.23
C ALA A 133 8.46 0.39 14.70
N PHE A 134 8.43 -0.83 14.15
CA PHE A 134 8.38 -1.08 12.71
C PHE A 134 7.14 -0.41 12.09
N ALA A 135 5.94 -0.68 12.60
CA ALA A 135 4.71 -0.11 12.08
C ALA A 135 4.71 1.43 12.13
N ARG A 136 5.22 2.06 13.20
CA ARG A 136 5.34 3.53 13.28
C ARG A 136 6.25 4.15 12.23
N LEU A 137 7.21 3.39 11.70
CA LEU A 137 8.10 3.88 10.65
C LEU A 137 7.35 4.08 9.32
N PHE A 138 6.30 3.30 9.08
CA PHE A 138 5.54 3.30 7.83
C PHE A 138 4.15 3.93 7.96
N VAL A 139 3.49 3.76 9.11
CA VAL A 139 2.11 4.22 9.34
C VAL A 139 2.11 5.63 9.92
N SER A 140 1.58 6.57 9.15
CA SER A 140 1.39 7.97 9.52
C SER A 140 -0.02 8.25 10.08
N ASP A 141 -0.89 7.24 10.14
CA ASP A 141 -2.25 7.37 10.67
C ASP A 141 -2.22 7.79 12.15
N LEU A 142 -2.77 8.98 12.43
CA LEU A 142 -2.87 9.54 13.79
C LEU A 142 -3.64 8.62 14.75
N ARG A 143 -4.60 7.82 14.23
CA ARG A 143 -5.37 6.87 15.03
C ARG A 143 -4.47 5.77 15.59
N PHE A 144 -3.55 5.25 14.78
CA PHE A 144 -2.61 4.21 15.21
C PHE A 144 -1.76 4.66 16.41
N ASN A 145 -1.37 5.94 16.46
CA ASN A 145 -0.63 6.48 17.61
C ASN A 145 -1.51 6.63 18.87
N LYS A 146 -2.83 6.79 18.71
CA LYS A 146 -3.77 6.97 19.81
C LYS A 146 -4.27 5.64 20.39
N ASP A 147 -4.74 4.74 19.54
CA ASP A 147 -5.39 3.48 19.95
C ASP A 147 -4.50 2.24 19.79
N LYS A 148 -3.33 2.36 19.11
CA LYS A 148 -2.42 1.25 18.78
C LYS A 148 -3.07 0.17 17.90
N MET A 149 -4.20 0.49 17.27
CA MET A 149 -4.93 -0.39 16.38
C MET A 149 -4.63 0.00 14.93
N LEU A 150 -4.32 -1.00 14.12
CA LEU A 150 -4.09 -0.82 12.70
C LEU A 150 -5.42 -0.89 11.95
N HIS A 151 -5.94 0.29 11.61
CA HIS A 151 -7.14 0.47 10.78
C HIS A 151 -6.83 0.28 9.29
N SER A 152 -7.86 0.20 8.45
CA SER A 152 -7.74 -0.02 7.00
C SER A 152 -6.74 0.92 6.32
N ASP A 153 -6.79 2.20 6.66
CA ASP A 153 -5.87 3.23 6.15
C ASP A 153 -4.41 2.92 6.49
N GLY A 154 -4.14 2.55 7.74
CA GLY A 154 -2.80 2.17 8.19
C GLY A 154 -2.31 0.86 7.54
N LYS A 155 -3.20 -0.10 7.26
CA LYS A 155 -2.86 -1.33 6.53
C LYS A 155 -2.36 -1.02 5.12
N ILE A 156 -3.03 -0.11 4.41
CA ILE A 156 -2.63 0.35 3.07
C ILE A 156 -1.26 1.03 3.13
N GLU A 157 -1.06 1.95 4.07
CA GLU A 157 0.23 2.63 4.24
C GLU A 157 1.37 1.66 4.53
N LEU A 158 1.16 0.73 5.46
CA LEU A 158 2.15 -0.29 5.80
C LEU A 158 2.53 -1.13 4.57
N PHE A 159 1.56 -1.54 3.78
CA PHE A 159 1.78 -2.38 2.59
C PHE A 159 2.60 -1.65 1.52
N TYR A 160 2.17 -0.48 1.05
CA TYR A 160 2.89 0.21 -0.03
C TYR A 160 4.19 0.85 0.44
N LYS A 161 4.20 1.54 1.59
CA LYS A 161 5.42 2.22 2.02
C LYS A 161 6.53 1.22 2.31
N SER A 162 6.24 0.07 2.94
CA SER A 162 7.28 -0.94 3.19
C SER A 162 7.96 -1.41 1.90
N ILE A 163 7.20 -1.64 0.83
CA ILE A 163 7.74 -2.02 -0.49
C ILE A 163 8.51 -0.84 -1.13
N GLY A 164 8.00 0.38 -1.04
CA GLY A 164 8.71 1.57 -1.52
C GLY A 164 10.06 1.78 -0.82
N TYR A 165 10.11 1.62 0.51
CA TYR A 165 11.36 1.70 1.29
C TYR A 165 12.30 0.53 1.01
N MET A 166 11.78 -0.66 0.73
CA MET A 166 12.60 -1.78 0.26
C MET A 166 13.31 -1.42 -1.05
N PHE A 167 12.60 -0.87 -2.04
CA PHE A 167 13.23 -0.40 -3.27
C PHE A 167 14.19 0.77 -3.05
N LEU A 168 13.90 1.68 -2.12
CA LEU A 168 14.84 2.73 -1.73
C LEU A 168 16.13 2.16 -1.14
N PHE A 169 16.04 1.15 -0.27
CA PHE A 169 17.21 0.49 0.29
C PHE A 169 18.02 -0.22 -0.80
N VAL A 170 17.36 -0.91 -1.74
CA VAL A 170 18.01 -1.52 -2.91
C VAL A 170 18.68 -0.45 -3.79
N LEU A 171 18.04 0.71 -3.99
CA LEU A 171 18.62 1.82 -4.75
C LEU A 171 19.89 2.35 -4.08
N ILE A 172 19.84 2.62 -2.77
CA ILE A 172 21.01 3.09 -2.02
C ILE A 172 22.15 2.07 -2.09
N GLY A 173 21.85 0.79 -1.85
CA GLY A 173 22.84 -0.29 -1.92
C GLY A 173 23.46 -0.41 -3.32
N THR A 174 22.62 -0.39 -4.37
CA THR A 174 23.11 -0.46 -5.76
C THR A 174 23.96 0.74 -6.12
N VAL A 175 23.54 1.97 -5.79
CA VAL A 175 24.33 3.18 -6.07
C VAL A 175 25.70 3.15 -5.37
N LEU A 176 25.74 2.77 -4.09
CA LEU A 176 26.97 2.78 -3.29
C LEU A 176 27.95 1.66 -3.67
N LEU A 177 27.45 0.45 -3.93
CA LEU A 177 28.28 -0.76 -4.03
C LEU A 177 28.73 -1.11 -5.45
N GLY A 178 28.23 -0.43 -6.49
CA GLY A 178 28.71 -0.70 -7.85
C GLY A 178 27.86 -0.21 -9.02
N GLY A 179 26.71 0.40 -8.74
CA GLY A 179 25.84 1.03 -9.73
C GLY A 179 26.39 2.35 -10.24
N VAL A 180 27.15 3.07 -9.41
CA VAL A 180 27.90 4.26 -9.80
C VAL A 180 29.39 4.03 -9.54
N LEU A 181 30.17 4.14 -10.60
CA LEU A 181 31.63 4.00 -10.57
C LEU A 181 32.26 5.33 -11.00
N ILE A 182 33.23 5.81 -10.23
CA ILE A 182 34.06 6.98 -10.56
C ILE A 182 35.48 6.50 -10.74
N SER A 183 36.07 6.71 -11.92
CA SER A 183 37.39 6.19 -12.28
C SER A 183 37.53 4.68 -12.02
N ASN A 184 36.47 3.92 -12.33
CA ASN A 184 36.30 2.47 -12.09
C ASN A 184 36.26 2.02 -10.62
N GLU A 185 36.23 2.93 -9.65
CA GLU A 185 36.00 2.59 -8.24
C GLU A 185 34.54 2.82 -7.83
N PRO A 186 33.95 1.95 -7.00
CA PRO A 186 32.61 2.17 -6.44
C PRO A 186 32.51 3.49 -5.66
N LEU A 187 31.36 4.15 -5.75
CA LEU A 187 31.10 5.41 -5.06
C LEU A 187 31.39 5.32 -3.55
N ALA A 188 31.07 4.21 -2.89
CA ALA A 188 31.38 4.01 -1.48
C ALA A 188 32.89 4.07 -1.16
N VAL A 189 33.74 3.53 -2.05
CA VAL A 189 35.20 3.54 -1.89
C VAL A 189 35.74 4.95 -2.05
N VAL A 190 35.22 5.70 -3.02
CA VAL A 190 35.59 7.10 -3.25
C VAL A 190 35.20 7.96 -2.05
N LEU A 191 33.99 7.79 -1.52
CA LEU A 191 33.53 8.51 -0.33
C LEU A 191 34.39 8.18 0.90
N TRP A 192 34.74 6.91 1.11
CA TRP A 192 35.63 6.49 2.19
C TRP A 192 37.01 7.15 2.12
N ARG A 193 37.57 7.36 0.93
CA ARG A 193 38.85 8.06 0.77
C ARG A 193 38.80 9.56 1.04
N LEU A 194 37.61 10.16 1.05
CA LEU A 194 37.39 11.60 1.26
C LEU A 194 37.00 11.95 2.71
N THR A 195 36.78 10.96 3.58
CA THR A 195 36.45 11.13 5.00
C THR A 195 37.64 10.81 5.89
#